data_AF-A0A5N4EH35-F1
#
_entry.id   AF-A0A5N4EH35-F1
#
_cell.length_a   1.000
_cell.length_b   1.000
_cell.length_c   1.000
_cell.angle_alpha   90.00
_cell.angle_beta   90.00
_cell.angle_gamma   90.00
#
_symmetry.space_group_name_H-M   'P 1'
#
loop_
_entity.id
_entity.type
_entity.pdbx_description
1 polymer ?
#
loop_
_entity_poly.entity_id
_entity_poly.type
_entity_poly.pdbx_seq_one_letter_code
_entity_poly.pdbx_strand_id
1 'polypeptide(L)'
;MADTADLVVLGAFYGQGSKGGMMSIFLMGCYDPSSQKWCTVTKCAGGHDDATLARLQKELDMVKISKDPSKIPSWLKINKIYYPDFIVPDPKKAAVWEITGAEFSKSEAHTADGISIRFPRCTRIRDDKDWKSATNLPQLKELYQLSKERAAFTLVAGDEGSSTTGGSSGENEGTSGPAVSHKAPRASPKRPSASAKKAGEKLSGSDGRGGTKLAAKPSPVKVGEKRKAPDETPCQAKVLLDIFTGVRLYLPPSTPDFSRLRRYFVAFDGNLVQEFDMASATHVLGSRDKNPEAQQVSPEWIWACIRKRRLVAPC
;
A
#
# COMPACT_ATOMS: atom_id res chain seq x y z
N MET A 1 -6.08 -14.83 8.59
CA MET A 1 -5.34 -15.72 7.68
C MET A 1 -5.29 -15.02 6.33
N ALA A 2 -4.17 -15.07 5.60
CA ALA A 2 -4.02 -14.36 4.32
C ALA A 2 -3.88 -15.37 3.19
N ASP A 3 -4.60 -15.15 2.10
CA ASP A 3 -4.56 -15.99 0.90
C ASP A 3 -3.51 -15.48 -0.08
N THR A 4 -2.81 -16.40 -0.74
CA THR A 4 -1.75 -16.08 -1.70
C THR A 4 -1.96 -16.81 -3.02
N ALA A 5 -1.57 -16.15 -4.11
CA ALA A 5 -1.54 -16.73 -5.45
C ALA A 5 -0.35 -16.16 -6.24
N ASP A 6 0.30 -17.00 -7.05
CA ASP A 6 1.35 -16.56 -7.97
C ASP A 6 0.70 -16.18 -9.30
N LEU A 7 0.70 -14.90 -9.64
CA LEU A 7 0.01 -14.35 -10.79
C LEU A 7 0.98 -13.71 -11.76
N VAL A 8 0.63 -13.75 -13.04
CA VAL A 8 1.43 -13.16 -14.12
C VAL A 8 1.03 -11.70 -14.32
N VAL A 9 2.02 -10.83 -14.52
CA VAL A 9 1.80 -9.42 -14.88
C VAL A 9 1.32 -9.37 -16.34
N LEU A 10 0.06 -8.97 -16.57
CA LEU A 10 -0.51 -8.87 -17.92
C LEU A 10 -0.50 -7.44 -18.47
N GLY A 11 -0.60 -6.45 -17.59
CA GLY A 11 -0.69 -5.04 -17.97
C GLY A 11 -0.41 -4.12 -16.80
N ALA A 12 -0.41 -2.82 -17.08
CA ALA A 12 -0.24 -1.79 -16.05
C ALA A 12 -1.06 -0.53 -16.33
N PHE A 13 -1.33 0.22 -15.28
CA PHE A 13 -2.00 1.51 -15.31
C PHE A 13 -1.09 2.58 -14.72
N TYR A 14 -1.30 3.81 -15.16
CA TYR A 14 -0.66 4.95 -14.52
C TYR A 14 -1.12 5.11 -13.07
N GLY A 15 -0.15 5.37 -12.19
CA GLY A 15 -0.41 5.86 -10.86
C GLY A 15 -1.10 7.22 -10.86
N GLN A 16 -1.64 7.57 -9.71
CA GLN A 16 -2.26 8.87 -9.46
C GLN A 16 -1.45 9.60 -8.37
N GLY A 17 -1.56 10.94 -8.31
CA GLY A 17 -0.87 11.74 -7.30
C GLY A 17 0.66 11.74 -7.47
N SER A 18 1.39 11.48 -6.38
CA SER A 18 2.87 11.47 -6.36
C SER A 18 3.49 10.41 -7.27
N LYS A 19 2.73 9.34 -7.59
CA LYS A 19 3.13 8.29 -8.54
C LYS A 19 2.56 8.53 -9.95
N GLY A 20 2.06 9.73 -10.21
CA GLY A 20 1.54 10.14 -11.52
C GLY A 20 2.60 10.03 -12.62
N GLY A 21 2.20 9.50 -13.77
CA GLY A 21 3.11 9.32 -14.92
C GLY A 21 3.96 8.04 -14.89
N MET A 22 3.95 7.31 -13.77
CA MET A 22 4.60 6.01 -13.64
C MET A 22 3.57 4.89 -13.69
N MET A 23 3.90 3.74 -14.29
CA MET A 23 3.18 2.48 -14.08
C MET A 23 3.27 2.13 -12.60
N SER A 24 2.17 2.21 -11.86
CA SER A 24 2.15 1.96 -10.41
C SER A 24 1.10 0.95 -9.98
N ILE A 25 0.20 0.57 -10.88
CA ILE A 25 -0.87 -0.38 -10.64
C ILE A 25 -0.75 -1.43 -11.73
N PHE A 26 -0.59 -2.68 -11.34
CA PHE A 26 -0.37 -3.79 -12.26
C PHE A 26 -1.62 -4.65 -12.34
N LEU A 27 -1.96 -5.05 -13.57
CA LEU A 27 -3.03 -5.99 -13.86
C LEU A 27 -2.46 -7.39 -13.78
N MET A 28 -2.93 -8.16 -12.81
CA MET A 28 -2.48 -9.51 -12.54
C MET A 28 -3.48 -10.52 -13.10
N GLY A 29 -2.99 -11.63 -13.65
CA GLY A 29 -3.85 -12.68 -14.15
C GLY A 29 -3.22 -14.07 -14.15
N CYS A 30 -4.04 -15.04 -14.51
CA CYS A 30 -3.70 -16.45 -14.58
C CYS A 30 -3.94 -17.00 -15.98
N TYR A 31 -3.24 -18.07 -16.33
CA TYR A 31 -3.49 -18.78 -17.56
C TYR A 31 -4.67 -19.74 -17.40
N ASP A 32 -5.55 -19.79 -18.40
CA ASP A 32 -6.63 -20.76 -18.50
C ASP A 32 -6.28 -21.82 -19.56
N PRO A 33 -5.91 -23.05 -19.16
CA PRO A 33 -5.62 -24.13 -20.09
C PRO A 33 -6.81 -24.54 -20.97
N SER A 34 -8.05 -24.31 -20.52
CA SER A 34 -9.25 -24.75 -21.24
C SER A 34 -9.58 -23.84 -22.43
N SER A 35 -9.48 -22.52 -22.24
CA SER A 35 -9.70 -21.53 -23.29
C SER A 35 -8.42 -21.08 -24.00
N GLN A 36 -7.25 -21.55 -23.54
CA GLN A 36 -5.91 -21.13 -24.00
C GLN A 36 -5.70 -19.61 -23.98
N LYS A 37 -6.33 -18.94 -23.01
CA LYS A 37 -6.31 -17.48 -22.86
C LYS A 37 -5.87 -17.09 -21.45
N TRP A 38 -5.44 -15.84 -21.34
CA TRP A 38 -5.10 -15.21 -20.08
C TRP A 38 -6.32 -14.52 -19.49
N CYS A 39 -6.62 -14.84 -18.23
CA CYS A 39 -7.75 -14.29 -17.50
C CYS A 39 -7.24 -13.33 -16.42
N THR A 40 -7.90 -12.17 -16.28
CA THR A 40 -7.54 -11.19 -15.26
C THR A 40 -8.12 -11.61 -13.92
N VAL A 41 -7.34 -11.47 -12.85
CA VAL A 41 -7.74 -11.83 -11.48
C VAL A 41 -7.89 -10.59 -10.59
N THR A 42 -6.89 -9.69 -10.61
CA THR A 42 -6.91 -8.53 -9.72
C THR A 42 -6.02 -7.39 -10.23
N LYS A 43 -6.24 -6.19 -9.67
CA LYS A 43 -5.34 -5.04 -9.82
C LYS A 43 -4.52 -4.86 -8.55
N CYS A 44 -3.20 -4.89 -8.67
CA CYS A 44 -2.30 -4.73 -7.54
C CYS A 44 -1.60 -3.37 -7.61
N ALA A 45 -1.83 -2.52 -6.61
CA ALA A 45 -1.22 -1.19 -6.49
C ALA A 45 -0.21 -1.08 -5.32
N GLY A 46 -0.22 -2.05 -4.40
CA GLY A 46 0.59 -2.04 -3.19
C GLY A 46 1.62 -3.16 -3.17
N GLY A 47 2.63 -3.03 -2.29
CA GLY A 47 3.68 -4.04 -2.11
C GLY A 47 5.03 -3.70 -2.75
N HIS A 48 5.13 -2.58 -3.44
CA HIS A 48 6.39 -2.08 -3.98
C HIS A 48 6.76 -0.73 -3.38
N ASP A 49 8.00 -0.62 -2.92
CA ASP A 49 8.62 0.64 -2.56
C ASP A 49 8.91 1.48 -3.82
N ASP A 50 9.11 2.79 -3.65
CA ASP A 50 9.31 3.70 -4.77
C ASP A 50 10.56 3.37 -5.60
N ALA A 51 11.62 2.88 -4.94
CA ALA A 51 12.84 2.41 -5.61
C ALA A 51 12.56 1.18 -6.49
N THR A 52 11.80 0.21 -5.98
CA THR A 52 11.39 -0.98 -6.73
C THR A 52 10.51 -0.59 -7.91
N LEU A 53 9.59 0.36 -7.71
CA LEU A 53 8.72 0.81 -8.77
C LEU A 53 9.49 1.50 -9.90
N ALA A 54 10.48 2.35 -9.56
CA ALA A 54 11.36 2.98 -10.53
C ALA A 54 12.20 1.95 -11.32
N ARG A 55 12.60 0.84 -10.67
CA ARG A 55 13.30 -0.27 -11.32
C ARG A 55 12.39 -1.01 -12.30
N LEU A 56 11.17 -1.34 -11.87
CA LEU A 56 10.16 -2.03 -12.68
C LEU A 56 9.80 -1.26 -13.96
N GLN A 57 9.91 0.08 -13.97
CA GLN A 57 9.70 0.86 -15.20
C GLN A 57 10.69 0.58 -16.31
N LYS A 58 11.87 0.08 -15.96
CA LYS A 58 12.94 -0.24 -16.90
C LYS A 58 12.97 -1.73 -17.22
N GLU A 59 12.63 -2.58 -16.24
CA GLU A 59 12.69 -4.04 -16.36
C GLU A 59 11.47 -4.61 -17.08
N LEU A 60 10.27 -4.05 -16.87
CA LEU A 60 9.05 -4.54 -17.50
C LEU A 60 8.95 -3.99 -18.93
N ASP A 61 9.07 -4.88 -19.90
CA ASP A 61 8.75 -4.57 -21.29
C ASP A 61 7.23 -4.49 -21.47
N MET A 62 6.72 -3.27 -21.61
CA MET A 62 5.29 -3.02 -21.81
C MET A 62 5.03 -2.06 -22.96
N VAL A 63 4.01 -2.39 -23.75
CA VAL A 63 3.54 -1.57 -24.87
C VAL A 63 2.39 -0.69 -24.41
N LYS A 64 2.50 0.61 -24.65
CA LYS A 64 1.43 1.58 -24.35
C LYS A 64 0.26 1.41 -25.32
N ILE A 65 -0.92 1.12 -24.79
CA ILE A 65 -2.17 1.00 -25.55
C ILE A 65 -3.19 2.07 -25.19
N SER A 66 -3.02 2.80 -24.08
CA SER A 66 -3.91 3.90 -23.66
C SER A 66 -5.38 3.51 -23.57
N LYS A 67 -5.67 2.29 -23.07
CA LYS A 67 -7.03 1.73 -22.88
C LYS A 67 -7.82 1.55 -24.19
N ASP A 68 -7.14 1.54 -25.33
CA ASP A 68 -7.74 1.37 -26.63
C ASP A 68 -8.17 -0.11 -26.83
N PRO A 69 -9.47 -0.40 -27.06
CA PRO A 69 -9.95 -1.76 -27.28
C PRO A 69 -9.32 -2.43 -28.49
N SER A 70 -9.01 -1.68 -29.55
CA SER A 70 -8.47 -2.23 -30.80
C SER A 70 -7.03 -2.75 -30.64
N LYS A 71 -6.34 -2.36 -29.57
CA LYS A 71 -4.97 -2.78 -29.25
C LYS A 71 -4.92 -3.90 -28.21
N ILE A 72 -6.07 -4.38 -27.73
CA ILE A 72 -6.14 -5.51 -26.81
C ILE A 72 -5.86 -6.80 -27.60
N PRO A 73 -4.85 -7.59 -27.21
CA PRO A 73 -4.50 -8.81 -27.90
C PRO A 73 -5.53 -9.91 -27.66
N SER A 74 -5.73 -10.77 -28.68
CA SER A 74 -6.72 -11.85 -28.67
C SER A 74 -6.48 -12.93 -27.61
N TRP A 75 -5.23 -13.05 -27.12
CA TRP A 75 -4.86 -13.97 -26.05
C TRP A 75 -5.33 -13.49 -24.66
N LEU A 76 -5.73 -12.23 -24.51
CA LEU A 76 -6.19 -11.66 -23.24
C LEU A 76 -7.71 -11.60 -23.18
N LYS A 77 -8.31 -12.27 -22.19
CA LYS A 77 -9.73 -12.15 -21.87
C LYS A 77 -9.89 -11.07 -20.78
N ILE A 78 -10.42 -9.90 -21.14
CA ILE A 78 -10.54 -8.75 -20.23
C ILE A 78 -11.83 -7.95 -20.46
N ASN A 79 -12.40 -7.45 -19.36
CA ASN A 79 -13.59 -6.59 -19.39
C ASN A 79 -13.18 -5.12 -19.64
N LYS A 80 -14.06 -4.34 -20.31
CA LYS A 80 -13.83 -2.94 -20.69
C LYS A 80 -13.44 -2.03 -19.52
N ILE A 81 -13.93 -2.33 -18.32
CA ILE A 81 -13.62 -1.58 -17.08
C ILE A 81 -12.13 -1.66 -16.72
N TYR A 82 -11.43 -2.70 -17.17
CA TYR A 82 -10.04 -2.97 -16.82
C TYR A 82 -9.05 -2.85 -17.97
N TYR A 83 -9.43 -2.26 -19.11
CA TYR A 83 -8.46 -1.99 -20.17
C TYR A 83 -7.28 -1.17 -19.64
N PRO A 84 -6.05 -1.72 -19.70
CA PRO A 84 -4.90 -1.08 -19.09
C PRO A 84 -4.32 0.01 -19.98
N ASP A 85 -3.48 0.86 -19.41
CA ASP A 85 -2.72 1.85 -20.18
C ASP A 85 -1.57 1.19 -20.93
N PHE A 86 -1.02 0.11 -20.37
CA PHE A 86 0.10 -0.66 -20.88
C PHE A 86 -0.19 -2.16 -20.83
N ILE A 87 0.35 -2.90 -21.78
CA ILE A 87 0.18 -4.36 -21.86
C ILE A 87 1.52 -5.03 -22.15
N VAL A 88 1.73 -6.24 -21.61
CA VAL A 88 2.90 -7.02 -21.97
C VAL A 88 2.75 -7.50 -23.43
N PRO A 89 3.79 -7.41 -24.28
CA PRO A 89 3.72 -7.93 -25.64
C PRO A 89 3.57 -9.46 -25.69
N ASP A 90 4.33 -10.18 -24.85
CA ASP A 90 4.24 -11.63 -24.71
C ASP A 90 4.04 -12.04 -23.23
N PRO A 91 2.84 -12.52 -22.84
CA PRO A 91 2.56 -12.91 -21.46
C PRO A 91 3.38 -14.13 -21.00
N LYS A 92 3.97 -14.90 -21.92
CA LYS A 92 4.84 -16.03 -21.57
C LYS A 92 6.23 -15.59 -21.09
N LYS A 93 6.61 -14.34 -21.33
CA LYS A 93 7.86 -13.74 -20.83
C LYS A 93 7.62 -12.76 -19.69
N ALA A 94 6.36 -12.57 -19.30
CA ALA A 94 6.00 -11.68 -18.22
C ALA A 94 6.52 -12.20 -16.88
N ALA A 95 6.83 -11.26 -15.99
CA ALA A 95 7.19 -11.58 -14.62
C ALA A 95 6.00 -12.21 -13.86
N VAL A 96 6.32 -13.15 -12.97
CA VAL A 96 5.37 -13.78 -12.05
C VAL A 96 5.54 -13.16 -10.67
N TRP A 97 4.46 -12.67 -10.06
CA TRP A 97 4.49 -12.09 -8.74
C TRP A 97 3.57 -12.84 -7.79
N GLU A 98 4.04 -12.99 -6.56
CA GLU A 98 3.26 -13.54 -5.46
C GLU A 98 2.38 -12.44 -4.89
N ILE A 99 1.07 -12.58 -5.10
CA ILE A 99 0.06 -11.65 -4.64
C ILE A 99 -0.61 -12.22 -3.40
N THR A 100 -0.56 -11.48 -2.31
CA THR A 100 -1.24 -11.81 -1.05
C THR A 100 -2.43 -10.88 -0.86
N GLY A 101 -3.55 -11.43 -0.40
CA GLY A 101 -4.73 -10.68 -0.01
C GLY A 101 -5.30 -11.14 1.33
N ALA A 102 -6.34 -10.44 1.79
CA ALA A 102 -7.06 -10.85 2.98
C ALA A 102 -7.87 -12.13 2.75
N GLU A 103 -8.54 -12.20 1.59
CA GLU A 103 -9.36 -13.33 1.17
C GLU A 103 -9.53 -13.29 -0.34
N PHE A 104 -9.85 -14.44 -0.94
CA PHE A 104 -10.41 -14.47 -2.28
C PHE A 104 -11.89 -14.07 -2.26
N SER A 105 -12.32 -13.27 -3.23
CA SER A 105 -13.68 -12.75 -3.35
C SER A 105 -14.27 -13.00 -4.73
N LYS A 106 -15.59 -12.91 -4.85
CA LYS A 106 -16.27 -12.94 -6.16
C LYS A 106 -16.35 -11.53 -6.76
N SER A 107 -15.98 -11.40 -8.03
CA SER A 107 -16.07 -10.17 -8.81
C SER A 107 -16.33 -10.47 -10.28
N GLU A 108 -17.47 -10.02 -10.79
CA GLU A 108 -17.84 -10.13 -12.22
C GLU A 108 -16.99 -9.23 -13.13
N ALA A 109 -16.28 -8.27 -12.54
CA ALA A 109 -15.39 -7.39 -13.30
C ALA A 109 -14.16 -8.14 -13.83
N HIS A 110 -13.77 -9.24 -13.17
CA HIS A 110 -12.63 -10.07 -13.53
C HIS A 110 -13.05 -11.34 -14.28
N THR A 111 -12.24 -11.78 -15.22
CA THR A 111 -12.57 -12.84 -16.18
C THR A 111 -12.12 -14.24 -15.73
N ALA A 112 -11.36 -14.34 -14.64
CA ALA A 112 -10.91 -15.59 -14.04
C ALA A 112 -12.03 -16.26 -13.23
N ASP A 113 -13.08 -16.69 -13.93
CA ASP A 113 -14.28 -17.33 -13.34
C ASP A 113 -14.98 -16.49 -12.25
N GLY A 114 -14.86 -15.17 -12.36
CA GLY A 114 -15.37 -14.24 -11.37
C GLY A 114 -14.61 -14.28 -10.03
N ILE A 115 -13.40 -14.84 -9.98
CA ILE A 115 -12.56 -14.84 -8.77
C ILE A 115 -11.64 -13.63 -8.78
N SER A 116 -11.54 -12.95 -7.63
CA SER A 116 -10.62 -11.86 -7.37
C SER A 116 -9.99 -11.99 -5.98
N ILE A 117 -9.07 -11.08 -5.66
CA ILE A 117 -8.37 -11.02 -4.39
C ILE A 117 -8.71 -9.70 -3.71
N ARG A 118 -9.16 -9.76 -2.45
CA ARG A 118 -9.46 -8.57 -1.64
C ARG A 118 -8.19 -8.05 -0.99
N PHE A 119 -7.98 -6.74 -1.09
CA PHE A 119 -6.78 -6.05 -0.61
C PHE A 119 -5.46 -6.66 -1.13
N PRO A 120 -5.33 -6.82 -2.45
CA PRO A 120 -4.15 -7.44 -3.05
C PRO A 120 -2.90 -6.59 -2.81
N ARG A 121 -1.82 -7.24 -2.40
CA ARG A 121 -0.48 -6.67 -2.25
C ARG A 121 0.53 -7.61 -2.88
N CYS A 122 1.50 -7.06 -3.60
CA CYS A 122 2.65 -7.83 -4.06
C CYS A 122 3.56 -8.12 -2.86
N THR A 123 3.70 -9.38 -2.49
CA THR A 123 4.57 -9.80 -1.39
C THR A 123 5.98 -10.04 -1.90
N ARG A 124 6.12 -10.67 -3.07
CA ARG A 124 7.41 -11.01 -3.65
C ARG A 124 7.34 -11.10 -5.17
N ILE A 125 8.38 -10.61 -5.84
CA ILE A 125 8.64 -10.86 -7.25
C ILE A 125 9.30 -12.24 -7.37
N ARG A 126 8.69 -13.15 -8.15
CA ARG A 126 9.09 -14.56 -8.25
C ARG A 126 9.93 -14.78 -9.51
N ASP A 127 11.21 -14.44 -9.42
CA ASP A 127 12.19 -14.71 -10.49
C ASP A 127 12.45 -16.22 -10.65
N ASP A 128 12.04 -17.03 -9.66
CA ASP A 128 12.12 -18.49 -9.66
C ASP A 128 10.97 -19.17 -10.43
N LYS A 129 9.95 -18.42 -10.86
CA LYS A 129 8.74 -18.96 -11.49
C LYS A 129 8.53 -18.42 -12.89
N ASP A 130 8.19 -19.33 -13.79
CA ASP A 130 7.71 -19.04 -15.13
C ASP A 130 6.18 -19.06 -15.19
N TRP A 131 5.64 -18.53 -16.29
CA TRP A 131 4.22 -18.55 -16.64
C TRP A 131 3.55 -19.93 -16.54
N LYS A 132 4.28 -21.04 -16.77
CA LYS A 132 3.77 -22.41 -16.64
C LYS A 132 3.60 -22.86 -15.18
N SER A 133 4.48 -22.36 -14.32
CA SER A 133 4.51 -22.68 -12.88
C SER A 133 3.68 -21.72 -12.02
N ALA A 134 3.22 -20.62 -12.62
CA ALA A 134 2.27 -19.70 -12.01
C ALA A 134 0.91 -20.39 -11.76
N THR A 135 0.11 -19.82 -10.87
CA THR A 135 -1.22 -20.34 -10.56
C THR A 135 -2.12 -20.27 -11.80
N ASN A 136 -2.58 -21.43 -12.27
CA ASN A 136 -3.52 -21.54 -13.39
C ASN A 136 -4.97 -21.38 -12.92
N LEU A 137 -5.90 -21.17 -13.84
CA LEU A 137 -7.32 -20.99 -13.50
C LEU A 137 -7.92 -22.14 -12.66
N PRO A 138 -7.70 -23.44 -12.98
CA PRO A 138 -8.23 -24.53 -12.15
C PRO A 138 -7.67 -24.51 -10.72
N GLN A 139 -6.37 -24.28 -10.57
CA GLN A 139 -5.71 -24.16 -9.26
C GLN A 139 -6.25 -22.96 -8.47
N LEU A 140 -6.51 -21.84 -9.15
CA LEU A 140 -7.13 -20.67 -8.51
C LEU A 140 -8.53 -20.98 -7.97
N LYS A 141 -9.33 -21.78 -8.68
CA LYS A 141 -10.65 -22.24 -8.20
C LYS A 141 -10.53 -23.13 -6.97
N GLU A 142 -9.55 -24.03 -6.95
CA GLU A 142 -9.27 -24.87 -5.78
C GLU A 142 -8.87 -24.02 -4.57
N LEU A 143 -7.96 -23.06 -4.76
CA LEU A 143 -7.55 -22.12 -3.70
C LEU A 143 -8.73 -21.29 -3.18
N TYR A 144 -9.61 -20.84 -4.08
CA TYR A 144 -10.84 -20.12 -3.72
C TYR A 144 -11.76 -20.97 -2.83
N GLN A 145 -11.98 -22.23 -3.21
CA GLN A 145 -12.85 -23.14 -2.47
C GLN A 145 -12.27 -23.47 -1.09
N LEU A 146 -10.97 -23.78 -1.01
CA LEU A 146 -10.27 -24.04 0.25
C LEU A 146 -10.28 -22.83 1.19
N SER A 147 -10.10 -21.61 0.65
CA SER A 147 -10.19 -20.37 1.44
C SER A 147 -11.57 -20.20 2.05
N LYS A 148 -12.63 -20.43 1.27
CA LYS A 148 -14.01 -20.34 1.75
C LYS A 148 -14.33 -21.35 2.85
N GLU A 149 -13.84 -22.57 2.73
CA GLU A 149 -14.00 -23.63 3.75
C GLU A 149 -13.27 -23.26 5.06
N ARG A 150 -12.05 -22.73 4.97
CA ARG A 150 -11.30 -22.25 6.14
C ARG A 150 -11.96 -21.08 6.84
N ALA A 151 -12.51 -20.14 6.07
CA ALA A 151 -13.26 -19.01 6.60
C ALA A 151 -14.53 -19.50 7.33
N ALA A 152 -15.25 -20.48 6.76
CA ALA A 152 -16.43 -21.08 7.39
C ALA A 152 -16.10 -21.79 8.71
N PHE A 153 -15.01 -22.58 8.74
CA PHE A 153 -14.60 -23.28 9.96
C PHE A 153 -14.23 -22.32 11.11
N THR A 154 -13.59 -21.20 10.78
CA THR A 154 -13.21 -20.18 11.77
C THR A 154 -14.44 -19.54 12.44
N LEU A 155 -15.56 -19.42 11.73
CA LEU A 155 -16.81 -18.90 12.29
C LEU A 155 -17.48 -19.89 13.25
N VAL A 156 -17.40 -21.19 12.97
CA VAL A 156 -18.01 -22.23 13.82
C VAL A 156 -17.21 -22.46 15.11
N ALA A 157 -15.88 -22.40 15.04
CA ALA A 157 -15.02 -22.55 16.23
C ALA A 157 -15.03 -21.32 17.16
N GLY A 158 -15.67 -20.22 16.76
CA GLY A 158 -15.80 -19.00 17.57
C GLY A 158 -17.03 -18.92 18.46
N ASP A 159 -17.95 -19.91 18.38
CA ASP A 159 -19.24 -19.90 19.10
C ASP A 159 -19.27 -20.86 20.32
N GLU A 160 -18.27 -21.72 20.51
CA GLU A 160 -18.16 -22.58 21.70
C GLU A 160 -17.35 -21.92 22.83
N GLY A 161 -17.73 -20.71 23.19
CA GLY A 161 -17.00 -19.90 24.17
C GLY A 161 -17.81 -18.86 24.92
N SER A 162 -19.13 -19.03 25.08
CA SER A 162 -19.89 -18.22 26.04
C SER A 162 -21.25 -18.84 26.41
N SER A 163 -21.23 -19.78 27.36
CA SER A 163 -22.36 -19.98 28.29
C SER A 163 -21.89 -20.69 29.55
N THR A 164 -21.37 -19.92 30.50
CA THR A 164 -21.30 -20.34 31.90
C THR A 164 -22.62 -19.97 32.58
N THR A 165 -23.38 -20.95 33.10
CA THR A 165 -23.95 -20.97 34.46
C THR A 165 -24.73 -22.27 34.72
N GLY A 166 -24.44 -22.93 35.85
CA GLY A 166 -25.35 -23.89 36.51
C GLY A 166 -24.71 -25.26 36.80
N GLY A 167 -24.36 -25.52 38.06
CA GLY A 167 -23.62 -26.71 38.50
C GLY A 167 -24.43 -27.81 39.21
N SER A 168 -23.66 -28.70 39.89
CA SER A 168 -24.03 -29.83 40.79
C SER A 168 -24.38 -31.15 40.08
N SER A 169 -23.95 -32.38 40.46
CA SER A 169 -23.21 -32.94 41.61
C SER A 169 -22.94 -34.45 41.38
N GLY A 170 -21.86 -35.00 41.98
CA GLY A 170 -21.64 -36.44 42.36
C GLY A 170 -21.10 -37.38 41.27
N GLU A 171 -20.25 -38.38 41.50
CA GLU A 171 -19.47 -38.84 42.66
C GLU A 171 -18.46 -39.94 42.21
N ASN A 172 -17.25 -39.84 42.77
CA ASN A 172 -16.22 -40.84 43.15
C ASN A 172 -16.05 -42.22 42.49
N GLU A 173 -14.82 -42.51 42.02
CA GLU A 173 -13.92 -43.67 42.28
C GLU A 173 -12.65 -43.42 41.43
N GLY A 174 -11.40 -43.47 41.85
CA GLY A 174 -10.74 -44.20 42.92
C GLY A 174 -9.53 -44.92 42.29
N THR A 175 -8.30 -44.54 42.66
CA THR A 175 -7.06 -45.36 42.72
C THR A 175 -5.79 -44.66 42.18
N SER A 176 -5.11 -44.01 43.14
CA SER A 176 -3.69 -44.19 43.49
C SER A 176 -2.56 -43.79 42.52
N GLY A 177 -1.86 -42.70 42.88
CA GLY A 177 -0.46 -42.43 42.54
C GLY A 177 0.52 -43.39 43.26
N PRO A 178 1.85 -43.15 43.23
CA PRO A 178 2.47 -41.95 43.80
C PRO A 178 3.54 -41.29 42.88
N ALA A 179 3.63 -39.96 42.77
CA ALA A 179 4.42 -39.05 43.61
C ALA A 179 5.86 -39.53 43.91
N VAL A 180 6.89 -38.80 43.43
CA VAL A 180 7.89 -38.07 44.26
C VAL A 180 8.74 -37.14 43.36
N SER A 181 8.55 -35.85 43.60
CA SER A 181 9.52 -34.76 43.82
C SER A 181 10.97 -34.79 43.29
N HIS A 182 11.36 -33.63 42.75
CA HIS A 182 12.56 -32.81 43.03
C HIS A 182 13.51 -32.49 41.87
N LYS A 183 13.85 -31.19 41.88
CA LYS A 183 15.17 -30.57 41.63
C LYS A 183 15.51 -30.14 40.20
N ALA A 184 15.54 -28.81 40.06
CA ALA A 184 16.39 -28.11 39.12
C ALA A 184 17.87 -28.52 39.27
N PRO A 185 18.65 -28.38 38.18
CA PRO A 185 19.79 -27.48 38.28
C PRO A 185 19.96 -26.55 37.07
N ARG A 186 20.46 -25.35 37.39
CA ARG A 186 21.25 -24.47 36.51
C ARG A 186 22.35 -25.25 35.78
N ALA A 187 22.54 -24.99 34.48
CA ALA A 187 23.85 -24.68 33.88
C ALA A 187 23.71 -24.38 32.38
N SER A 188 24.21 -23.22 31.96
CA SER A 188 24.54 -22.94 30.56
C SER A 188 25.80 -23.73 30.14
N PRO A 189 25.98 -24.03 28.84
CA PRO A 189 27.24 -23.61 28.23
C PRO A 189 27.11 -23.08 26.79
N LYS A 190 27.69 -21.89 26.63
CA LYS A 190 28.63 -21.41 25.61
C LYS A 190 28.67 -22.08 24.21
N ARG A 191 28.57 -21.18 23.21
CA ARG A 191 29.21 -21.21 21.88
C ARG A 191 30.60 -21.89 21.86
N PRO A 192 31.02 -22.41 20.70
CA PRO A 192 32.37 -22.26 20.22
C PRO A 192 32.45 -21.23 19.07
N SER A 193 33.51 -20.43 19.15
CA SER A 193 34.04 -19.53 18.15
C SER A 193 35.50 -19.90 17.92
N ALA A 194 35.94 -19.99 16.66
CA ALA A 194 37.29 -19.65 16.14
C ALA A 194 37.42 -20.29 14.73
N SER A 195 37.67 -19.60 13.62
CA SER A 195 38.68 -18.58 13.24
C SER A 195 40.06 -19.16 12.91
N ALA A 196 40.47 -19.10 11.63
CA ALA A 196 41.82 -18.75 11.10
C ALA A 196 41.86 -19.02 9.58
N LYS A 197 42.06 -18.05 8.66
CA LYS A 197 43.25 -17.24 8.31
C LYS A 197 44.40 -17.99 7.62
N LYS A 198 44.66 -17.66 6.33
CA LYS A 198 45.93 -17.18 5.71
C LYS A 198 45.72 -17.07 4.17
N ALA A 199 45.95 -15.94 3.50
CA ALA A 199 47.22 -15.32 3.05
C ALA A 199 48.09 -16.29 2.21
N GLY A 200 48.63 -15.99 1.03
CA GLY A 200 48.79 -14.80 0.17
C GLY A 200 49.64 -15.19 -1.05
N GLU A 201 50.22 -14.20 -1.76
CA GLU A 201 51.12 -14.25 -2.95
C GLU A 201 50.42 -14.20 -4.32
N LYS A 202 50.60 -13.25 -5.26
CA LYS A 202 51.59 -12.21 -5.69
C LYS A 202 52.36 -12.64 -6.96
N LEU A 203 52.54 -11.64 -7.85
CA LEU A 203 53.39 -11.54 -9.08
C LEU A 203 52.73 -12.10 -10.35
N SER A 204 52.84 -11.56 -11.57
CA SER A 204 53.55 -10.44 -12.25
C SER A 204 53.05 -10.51 -13.73
N GLY A 205 53.08 -9.54 -14.65
CA GLY A 205 53.69 -8.22 -14.80
C GLY A 205 53.51 -7.74 -16.27
N SER A 206 53.72 -6.43 -16.48
CA SER A 206 54.16 -5.68 -17.69
C SER A 206 53.29 -5.68 -18.97
N ASP A 207 53.17 -4.64 -19.81
CA ASP A 207 53.84 -3.33 -20.02
C ASP A 207 52.85 -2.34 -20.68
N GLY A 208 52.82 -1.05 -20.33
CA GLY A 208 53.44 0.06 -21.10
C GLY A 208 52.42 0.77 -22.01
N ARG A 209 52.30 2.09 -22.20
CA ARG A 209 53.23 3.24 -22.08
C ARG A 209 52.45 4.56 -22.26
N GLY A 210 52.96 5.65 -21.66
CA GLY A 210 52.79 7.07 -22.03
C GLY A 210 51.57 7.78 -21.41
N GLY A 211 51.67 8.75 -20.49
CA GLY A 211 52.53 9.95 -20.47
C GLY A 211 51.81 11.06 -21.26
N THR A 212 51.14 12.05 -20.63
CA THR A 212 51.79 13.27 -20.11
C THR A 212 51.03 13.95 -18.96
N LYS A 213 51.84 14.64 -18.17
CA LYS A 213 51.61 15.35 -16.90
C LYS A 213 51.47 16.84 -17.16
N LEU A 214 50.52 17.53 -16.51
CA LEU A 214 50.73 18.88 -15.98
C LEU A 214 49.93 19.04 -14.69
N ALA A 215 50.61 19.53 -13.66
CA ALA A 215 50.15 19.68 -12.29
C ALA A 215 50.53 21.08 -11.78
N ALA A 216 49.66 21.70 -10.97
CA ALA A 216 49.95 22.51 -9.77
C ALA A 216 48.63 23.17 -9.32
N LYS A 217 47.98 22.80 -8.21
CA LYS A 217 48.26 22.94 -6.76
C LYS A 217 47.71 24.25 -6.13
N PRO A 218 47.35 24.23 -4.82
CA PRO A 218 46.03 24.67 -4.30
C PRO A 218 46.14 25.75 -3.21
N SER A 219 45.03 26.05 -2.46
CA SER A 219 44.95 26.22 -0.98
C SER A 219 43.62 26.95 -0.52
N PRO A 220 43.33 27.22 0.78
CA PRO A 220 42.24 26.54 1.56
C PRO A 220 41.38 27.44 2.50
N VAL A 221 40.14 27.08 2.91
CA VAL A 221 39.43 27.53 4.17
C VAL A 221 37.94 27.09 4.12
N LYS A 222 37.16 26.83 5.18
CA LYS A 222 37.32 26.60 6.64
C LYS A 222 36.04 25.89 7.15
N VAL A 223 36.21 25.19 8.26
CA VAL A 223 35.25 24.50 9.14
C VAL A 223 34.07 25.37 9.62
N GLY A 224 32.90 24.74 9.83
CA GLY A 224 31.85 25.20 10.74
C GLY A 224 30.94 24.04 11.18
N GLU A 225 30.88 23.74 12.48
CA GLU A 225 30.16 22.61 13.09
C GLU A 225 28.90 23.06 13.89
N LYS A 226 27.85 22.20 13.82
CA LYS A 226 26.67 21.94 14.69
C LYS A 226 25.70 23.04 15.14
N ARG A 227 24.40 22.75 14.96
CA ARG A 227 23.39 22.59 16.05
C ARG A 227 22.37 21.47 15.72
N LYS A 228 21.84 20.80 16.74
CA LYS A 228 20.93 19.62 16.71
C LYS A 228 19.64 19.91 17.49
N ALA A 229 18.54 19.27 17.04
CA ALA A 229 17.24 18.93 17.67
C ALA A 229 16.08 19.98 17.61
N PRO A 230 14.79 19.54 17.63
CA PRO A 230 14.26 18.19 17.90
C PRO A 230 13.36 17.57 16.80
N ASP A 231 13.08 16.29 17.06
CA ASP A 231 12.16 15.32 16.45
C ASP A 231 10.70 15.81 16.40
N GLU A 232 9.99 15.65 15.27
CA GLU A 232 8.55 15.33 15.14
C GLU A 232 8.12 15.15 13.65
N THR A 233 7.54 13.97 13.38
CA THR A 233 6.63 13.50 12.30
C THR A 233 6.99 13.63 10.78
N PRO A 234 6.82 12.56 9.95
CA PRO A 234 7.06 12.61 8.51
C PRO A 234 6.03 13.50 7.80
N CYS A 235 6.53 14.55 7.15
CA CYS A 235 5.76 15.49 6.33
C CYS A 235 5.03 14.77 5.19
N GLN A 236 3.70 14.66 5.30
CA GLN A 236 2.85 14.45 4.14
C GLN A 236 3.09 15.63 3.19
N ALA A 237 3.54 15.38 1.97
CA ALA A 237 3.72 16.42 0.98
C ALA A 237 2.35 17.08 0.68
N LYS A 238 2.05 18.21 1.34
CA LYS A 238 0.85 19.00 1.09
C LYS A 238 0.92 19.55 -0.33
N VAL A 239 0.08 19.01 -1.22
CA VAL A 239 -0.04 19.45 -2.64
C VAL A 239 -0.80 20.78 -2.74
N LEU A 240 -1.54 21.16 -1.70
CA LEU A 240 -2.38 22.35 -1.64
C LEU A 240 -1.81 23.36 -0.64
N LEU A 241 -2.06 24.64 -0.90
CA LEU A 241 -1.61 25.76 -0.06
C LEU A 241 -2.35 25.79 1.29
N ASP A 242 -1.67 26.29 2.30
CA ASP A 242 -2.21 26.53 3.63
C ASP A 242 -2.84 27.93 3.66
N ILE A 243 -4.09 28.05 3.19
CA ILE A 243 -4.79 29.34 3.02
C ILE A 243 -5.58 29.73 4.27
N PHE A 244 -6.20 28.74 4.93
CA PHE A 244 -7.09 28.94 6.07
C PHE A 244 -6.47 28.49 7.39
N THR A 245 -5.14 28.44 7.47
CA THR A 245 -4.43 28.09 8.70
C THR A 245 -4.84 28.99 9.86
N GLY A 246 -5.25 28.39 10.97
CA GLY A 246 -5.75 29.10 12.15
C GLY A 246 -7.21 29.57 12.05
N VAL A 247 -7.87 29.38 10.90
CA VAL A 247 -9.29 29.71 10.73
C VAL A 247 -10.14 28.56 11.25
N ARG A 248 -10.93 28.87 12.28
CA ARG A 248 -11.99 28.01 12.82
C ARG A 248 -13.33 28.51 12.29
N LEU A 249 -13.94 27.77 11.36
CA LEU A 249 -15.17 28.15 10.68
C LEU A 249 -16.33 27.26 11.13
N TYR A 250 -17.43 27.89 11.56
CA TYR A 250 -18.72 27.19 11.65
C TYR A 250 -19.44 27.30 10.30
N LEU A 251 -19.77 26.14 9.73
CA LEU A 251 -20.50 26.01 8.47
C LEU A 251 -21.82 25.26 8.74
N PRO A 252 -22.98 25.92 8.64
CA PRO A 252 -24.28 25.25 8.84
C PRO A 252 -24.54 24.17 7.78
N PRO A 253 -25.06 22.99 8.15
CA PRO A 253 -25.44 21.94 7.20
C PRO A 253 -26.51 22.36 6.19
N SER A 254 -27.28 23.42 6.49
CA SER A 254 -28.31 24.01 5.61
C SER A 254 -27.73 24.87 4.48
N THR A 255 -26.41 25.11 4.46
CA THR A 255 -25.76 25.94 3.44
C THR A 255 -25.79 25.24 2.06
N PRO A 256 -26.13 25.94 0.96
CA PRO A 256 -25.98 25.36 -0.38
C PRO A 256 -24.53 24.96 -0.64
N ASP A 257 -24.33 23.85 -1.36
CA ASP A 257 -23.00 23.29 -1.63
C ASP A 257 -22.14 22.95 -0.38
N PHE A 258 -22.79 22.68 0.76
CA PHE A 258 -22.14 22.34 2.03
C PHE A 258 -20.98 21.34 1.89
N SER A 259 -21.23 20.20 1.23
CA SER A 259 -20.22 19.14 1.04
C SER A 259 -18.99 19.62 0.26
N ARG A 260 -19.20 20.51 -0.72
CA ARG A 260 -18.12 21.09 -1.53
C ARG A 260 -17.33 22.09 -0.71
N LEU A 261 -18.01 23.04 -0.07
CA LEU A 261 -17.37 24.05 0.79
C LEU A 261 -16.55 23.40 1.91
N ARG A 262 -17.13 22.42 2.62
CA ARG A 262 -16.45 21.64 3.65
C ARG A 262 -15.18 20.98 3.12
N ARG A 263 -15.28 20.29 1.98
CA ARG A 263 -14.14 19.56 1.40
C ARG A 263 -13.00 20.50 1.04
N TYR A 264 -13.29 21.62 0.38
CA TYR A 264 -12.25 22.56 -0.04
C TYR A 264 -11.68 23.36 1.13
N PHE A 265 -12.50 23.81 2.07
CA PHE A 265 -12.02 24.54 3.24
C PHE A 265 -11.04 23.72 4.08
N VAL A 266 -11.36 22.44 4.36
CA VAL A 266 -10.45 21.52 5.08
C VAL A 266 -9.19 21.21 4.25
N ALA A 267 -9.33 21.08 2.92
CA ALA A 267 -8.20 20.77 2.04
C ALA A 267 -7.15 21.89 1.97
N PHE A 268 -7.53 23.15 2.26
CA PHE A 268 -6.63 24.31 2.35
C PHE A 268 -6.32 24.71 3.81
N ASP A 269 -6.29 23.74 4.72
CA ASP A 269 -5.86 23.86 6.12
C ASP A 269 -6.83 24.60 7.07
N GLY A 270 -8.13 24.62 6.74
CA GLY A 270 -9.17 25.19 7.58
C GLY A 270 -9.76 24.21 8.60
N ASN A 271 -10.09 24.69 9.80
CA ASN A 271 -10.70 23.89 10.87
C ASN A 271 -12.21 24.12 10.95
N LEU A 272 -13.01 23.07 10.80
CA LEU A 272 -14.46 23.17 10.94
C LEU A 272 -14.90 22.97 12.39
N VAL A 273 -15.73 23.87 12.86
CA VAL A 273 -16.30 23.86 14.20
C VAL A 273 -17.74 23.32 14.14
N GLN A 274 -18.12 22.51 15.13
CA GLN A 274 -19.47 21.97 15.24
C GLN A 274 -20.40 22.95 15.94
N GLU A 275 -21.71 22.77 15.81
CA GLU A 275 -22.70 23.71 16.36
C GLU A 275 -22.56 23.89 17.88
N PHE A 276 -22.31 22.82 18.63
CA PHE A 276 -22.14 22.92 20.08
C PHE A 276 -20.86 23.67 20.52
N ASP A 277 -19.89 23.83 19.62
CA ASP A 277 -18.60 24.49 19.90
C ASP A 277 -18.49 25.85 19.18
N MET A 278 -19.60 26.46 18.76
CA MET A 278 -19.59 27.74 18.05
C MET A 278 -18.88 28.87 18.81
N ALA A 279 -18.76 28.78 20.13
CA ALA A 279 -17.98 29.74 20.93
C ALA A 279 -16.49 29.75 20.56
N SER A 280 -15.94 28.64 20.05
CA SER A 280 -14.55 28.56 19.60
C SER A 280 -14.36 29.03 18.15
N ALA A 281 -15.45 29.29 17.41
CA ALA A 281 -15.38 29.69 16.01
C ALA A 281 -14.80 31.11 15.86
N THR A 282 -13.85 31.26 14.95
CA THR A 282 -13.31 32.57 14.53
C THR A 282 -14.17 33.19 13.43
N HIS A 283 -14.79 32.35 12.60
CA HIS A 283 -15.62 32.75 11.46
C HIS A 283 -16.92 31.95 11.46
N VAL A 284 -18.02 32.58 11.06
CA VAL A 284 -19.35 31.97 11.04
C VAL A 284 -20.03 32.28 9.70
N LEU A 285 -20.54 31.25 9.04
CA LEU A 285 -21.31 31.38 7.81
C LEU A 285 -22.81 31.34 8.15
N GLY A 286 -23.42 32.47 8.49
CA GLY A 286 -24.80 32.55 8.95
C GLY A 286 -25.01 33.60 10.05
N SER A 287 -26.02 33.42 10.90
CA SER A 287 -26.34 34.34 12.00
C SER A 287 -25.25 34.35 13.08
N ARG A 288 -24.88 35.55 13.54
CA ARG A 288 -23.86 35.78 14.57
C ARG A 288 -24.39 35.61 16.01
N ASP A 289 -25.67 35.26 16.15
CA ASP A 289 -26.42 35.29 17.42
C ASP A 289 -25.77 34.48 18.56
N LYS A 290 -25.02 33.43 18.21
CA LYS A 290 -24.38 32.52 19.17
C LYS A 290 -22.90 32.83 19.43
N ASN A 291 -22.25 33.71 18.65
CA ASN A 291 -20.88 34.14 18.87
C ASN A 291 -20.65 35.58 18.33
N PRO A 292 -20.77 36.62 19.18
CA PRO A 292 -20.57 38.01 18.78
C PRO A 292 -19.10 38.37 18.55
N GLU A 293 -18.12 37.50 18.80
CA GLU A 293 -16.70 37.79 18.52
C GLU A 293 -16.26 37.22 17.16
N ALA A 294 -17.04 36.29 16.58
CA ALA A 294 -16.73 35.69 15.29
C ALA A 294 -17.01 36.64 14.11
N GLN A 295 -16.18 36.54 13.07
CA GLN A 295 -16.36 37.25 11.81
C GLN A 295 -17.42 36.56 10.94
N GLN A 296 -18.41 37.32 10.50
CA GLN A 296 -19.41 36.81 9.56
C GLN A 296 -18.79 36.69 8.17
N VAL A 297 -18.94 35.53 7.52
CA VAL A 297 -18.42 35.28 6.17
C VAL A 297 -19.49 34.63 5.29
N SER A 298 -19.37 34.82 3.98
CA SER A 298 -20.25 34.19 2.99
C SER A 298 -19.56 32.99 2.31
N PRO A 299 -20.31 32.10 1.63
CA PRO A 299 -19.73 31.05 0.80
C PRO A 299 -18.74 31.60 -0.26
N GLU A 300 -19.05 32.76 -0.82
CA GLU A 300 -18.23 33.43 -1.84
C GLU A 300 -16.88 33.88 -1.28
N TRP A 301 -16.82 34.22 0.02
CA TRP A 301 -15.58 34.56 0.69
C TRP A 301 -14.60 33.39 0.68
N ILE A 302 -15.07 32.17 0.98
CA ILE A 302 -14.23 30.95 0.93
C ILE A 302 -13.64 30.78 -0.48
N TRP A 303 -14.47 30.92 -1.51
CA TRP A 303 -14.01 30.85 -2.90
C TRP A 303 -13.11 32.01 -3.32
N ALA A 304 -13.30 33.21 -2.76
CA ALA A 304 -12.45 34.36 -3.01
C ALA A 304 -11.05 34.15 -2.42
N CYS A 305 -10.96 33.60 -1.20
CA CYS A 305 -9.69 33.24 -0.56
C CYS A 305 -8.93 32.17 -1.36
N ILE A 306 -9.63 31.14 -1.84
CA ILE A 306 -9.02 30.09 -2.69
C ILE A 306 -8.53 30.68 -4.02
N ARG A 307 -9.35 31.49 -4.71
CA ARG A 307 -8.97 32.11 -6.00
C ARG A 307 -7.79 33.07 -5.86
N LYS A 308 -7.74 33.84 -4.77
CA LYS A 308 -6.65 34.78 -4.48
C LYS A 308 -5.45 34.13 -3.79
N ARG A 309 -5.52 32.83 -3.47
CA ARG A 309 -4.46 32.06 -2.79
C ARG A 309 -3.99 32.67 -1.46
N ARG A 310 -4.85 33.42 -0.77
CA ARG A 310 -4.58 34.08 0.52
C ARG A 310 -5.87 34.37 1.26
N LEU A 311 -5.79 34.51 2.58
CA LEU A 311 -6.92 35.00 3.38
C LEU A 311 -7.28 36.43 2.94
N VAL A 312 -8.56 36.67 2.68
CA VAL A 312 -9.12 37.97 2.33
C VAL A 312 -9.90 38.49 3.53
N ALA A 313 -9.95 39.81 3.73
CA ALA A 313 -10.83 40.39 4.74
C ALA A 313 -12.29 39.97 4.47
N PRO A 314 -13.06 39.58 5.50
CA PRO A 314 -14.50 39.38 5.37
C PRO A 314 -15.17 40.67 4.87
N CYS A 315 -16.13 40.53 3.96
CA CYS A 315 -16.97 41.63 3.50
C CYS A 315 -18.26 41.70 4.32
#